data_AF-A0A950RGY3-F1
#
_entry.id   AF-A0A950RGY3-F1
#
_cell.length_a   1.000
_cell.length_b   1.000
_cell.length_c   1.000
_cell.angle_alpha   90.00
_cell.angle_beta   90.00
_cell.angle_gamma   90.00
#
_symmetry.space_group_name_H-M   'P 1'
#
loop_
_entity.id
_entity.type
_entity.pdbx_description
1 polymer ?
#
loop_
_entity_poly.entity_id
_entity_poly.type
_entity_poly.pdbx_seq_one_letter_code
_entity_poly.pdbx_strand_id
1 'polypeptide(L)' 'MQHLGAEDQMEQALKDFLATLPPKERLEGLSPEERLEGLSPEELERLRQLLLSEKKPDNSSSSS' A
#
# COMPACT_ATOMS: atom_id res chain seq x y z
N MET A 1 -5.46 -26.22 28.41
CA MET A 1 -5.40 -24.87 27.81
C MET A 1 -4.56 -24.92 26.53
N GLN A 2 -5.10 -25.43 25.40
CA GLN A 2 -4.33 -25.63 24.15
C GLN A 2 -5.10 -25.18 22.89
N HIS A 3 -6.02 -24.21 22.99
CA HIS A 3 -6.78 -23.71 21.83
C HIS A 3 -6.39 -22.28 21.38
N LEU A 4 -5.51 -21.59 22.13
CA LEU A 4 -5.07 -20.21 21.84
C LEU A 4 -3.91 -20.16 20.83
N GLY A 5 -3.92 -21.06 19.84
CA GLY A 5 -2.81 -21.17 18.88
C GLY A 5 -3.26 -21.37 17.43
N ALA A 6 -4.44 -21.94 17.21
CA ALA A 6 -4.93 -22.17 15.85
C ALA A 6 -5.39 -20.88 15.17
N GLU A 7 -5.97 -19.94 15.92
CA GLU A 7 -6.47 -18.67 15.40
C GLU A 7 -5.31 -17.73 15.03
N ASP A 8 -4.32 -17.59 15.90
CA ASP A 8 -3.11 -16.81 15.61
C ASP A 8 -2.31 -17.39 14.43
N GLN A 9 -2.22 -18.73 14.33
CA GLN A 9 -1.58 -19.40 13.19
C GLN A 9 -2.32 -19.15 11.88
N MET A 10 -3.66 -19.17 11.91
CA MET A 10 -4.49 -18.85 10.74
C MET A 10 -4.29 -17.40 10.31
N GLU A 11 -4.32 -16.45 11.26
CA GLU A 11 -4.10 -15.05 10.96
C GLU A 11 -2.71 -14.81 10.35
N GLN A 12 -1.68 -15.46 10.89
CA GLN A 12 -0.33 -15.36 10.35
C GLN A 12 -0.25 -15.94 8.93
N ALA A 13 -0.88 -17.10 8.68
CA ALA A 13 -0.90 -17.70 7.35
C ALA A 13 -1.60 -16.80 6.30
N LEU A 14 -2.66 -16.09 6.70
CA LEU A 14 -3.33 -15.10 5.83
C LEU A 14 -2.43 -13.91 5.53
N LYS A 15 -1.71 -13.38 6.53
CA LYS A 15 -0.74 -12.28 6.34
C LYS A 15 0.39 -12.70 5.39
N ASP A 16 0.92 -13.90 5.57
CA ASP A 16 1.98 -14.44 4.72
C ASP A 16 1.50 -14.63 3.29
N PHE A 17 0.28 -15.17 3.10
CA PHE A 17 -0.34 -15.28 1.78
C PHE A 17 -0.52 -13.92 1.11
N LEU A 18 -1.07 -12.92 1.81
CA LEU A 18 -1.19 -11.56 1.28
C LEU A 18 0.17 -10.97 0.89
N ALA A 19 1.25 -11.27 1.61
CA ALA A 19 2.59 -10.81 1.26
C ALA A 19 3.15 -11.43 -0.04
N THR A 20 2.62 -12.57 -0.49
CA THR A 20 2.97 -13.17 -1.79
C THR A 20 2.28 -12.50 -2.98
N LEU A 21 1.18 -11.78 -2.74
CA LEU A 21 0.40 -11.12 -3.79
C LEU A 21 1.03 -9.77 -4.18
N PRO A 22 1.06 -9.42 -5.48
CA PRO A 22 1.53 -8.11 -5.91
C PRO A 22 0.60 -7.00 -5.39
N PRO A 23 1.11 -5.77 -5.15
CA PRO A 23 0.31 -4.68 -4.59
C PRO A 23 -0.99 -4.38 -5.34
N LYS A 24 -1.02 -4.56 -6.66
CA LYS A 24 -2.21 -4.33 -7.48
C LYS A 24 -3.34 -5.32 -7.15
N GLU A 25 -3.03 -6.60 -6.99
CA GLU A 25 -4.01 -7.65 -6.67
C GLU A 25 -4.54 -7.50 -5.24
N ARG A 26 -3.66 -7.12 -4.29
CA ARG A 26 -4.08 -6.86 -2.90
C ARG A 26 -5.11 -5.73 -2.77
N LEU A 27 -5.09 -4.77 -3.69
CA LEU A 27 -5.98 -3.60 -3.69
C LEU A 27 -7.12 -3.71 -4.71
N GLU A 28 -7.26 -4.88 -5.37
CA GLU A 28 -8.34 -5.11 -6.32
C GLU A 28 -9.71 -5.06 -5.63
N GLY A 29 -10.69 -4.44 -6.28
CA GLY A 29 -12.02 -4.24 -5.70
C GLY A 29 -12.15 -3.04 -4.76
N LEU A 30 -11.05 -2.43 -4.29
CA LEU A 30 -11.08 -1.22 -3.46
C LEU A 30 -11.05 0.07 -4.30
N SER A 31 -11.91 1.02 -3.96
CA SER A 31 -11.86 2.40 -4.48
C SER A 31 -10.60 3.13 -3.99
N PRO A 32 -10.18 4.22 -4.65
CA PRO A 32 -9.06 5.03 -4.17
C PRO A 32 -9.24 5.52 -2.73
N GLU A 33 -10.45 5.89 -2.33
CA GLU A 33 -10.77 6.36 -0.98
C GLU A 33 -10.63 5.25 0.06
N GLU A 34 -11.15 4.05 -0.23
CA GLU A 34 -11.07 2.88 0.67
C GLU A 34 -9.60 2.47 0.91
N ARG A 35 -8.74 2.63 -0.09
CA ARG A 35 -7.29 2.35 0.05
C ARG A 35 -6.56 3.31 0.97
N LEU A 36 -7.12 4.50 1.21
CA LEU A 36 -6.57 5.52 2.08
C LEU A 36 -7.12 5.41 3.51
N GLU A 37 -8.12 4.54 3.73
CA GLU A 37 -8.69 4.33 5.05
C GLU A 37 -7.65 3.77 6.02
N GLY A 38 -7.63 4.29 7.24
CA GLY A 38 -6.67 3.91 8.28
C GLY A 38 -5.31 4.61 8.22
N LEU A 39 -5.03 5.41 7.18
CA LEU A 39 -3.83 6.24 7.14
C LEU A 39 -3.96 7.47 8.05
N SER A 40 -2.87 7.83 8.72
CA SER A 40 -2.76 9.07 9.49
C SER A 40 -2.65 10.30 8.58
N PRO A 41 -2.94 11.52 9.08
CA PRO A 41 -2.77 12.75 8.31
C PRO A 41 -1.35 12.94 7.75
N GLU A 42 -0.33 12.53 8.50
CA GLU A 42 1.08 12.62 8.10
C GLU A 42 1.41 11.68 6.93
N GLU A 43 0.87 10.45 6.96
CA GLU A 43 1.01 9.49 5.86
C GLU A 43 0.30 9.96 4.59
N LEU A 44 -0.89 10.56 4.74
CA LEU A 44 -1.63 11.16 3.62
C LEU A 44 -0.86 12.34 3.00
N GLU A 45 -0.24 13.20 3.83
CA GLU A 45 0.60 14.29 3.33
C GLU A 45 1.81 13.76 2.56
N ARG A 46 2.49 12.74 3.09
CA ARG A 46 3.62 12.09 2.41
C ARG A 46 3.20 11.51 1.06
N LEU A 47 2.06 10.83 1.00
CA LEU A 47 1.53 10.28 -0.26
C LEU A 47 1.23 11.38 -1.27
N ARG A 48 0.62 12.49 -0.83
CA ARG A 48 0.38 13.66 -1.66
C ARG A 48 1.69 14.22 -2.23
N GLN A 49 2.74 14.35 -1.42
CA GLN A 49 4.04 14.83 -1.88
C GLN A 49 4.67 13.93 -2.95
N LEU A 50 4.59 12.60 -2.80
CA LEU A 50 5.07 11.65 -3.80
C LEU A 50 4.37 11.82 -5.15
N LEU A 51 3.03 11.90 -5.13
CA LEU A 51 2.23 12.07 -6.35
C LEU A 51 2.50 13.41 -7.07
N LEU A 52 2.82 14.47 -6.31
CA LEU A 52 3.21 15.75 -6.88
C LEU A 52 4.64 15.71 -7.45
N SER A 53 5.54 14.93 -6.84
CA SER A 53 6.95 14.85 -7.22
C SER A 53 7.18 14.05 -8.50
N GLU A 54 6.38 13.00 -8.72
CA GLU A 54 6.35 12.21 -9.97
C GLU A 54 5.90 13.04 -11.20
N LYS A 55 5.34 14.23 -10.98
CA LYS A 55 4.82 15.12 -12.05
C LYS A 55 5.86 16.13 -12.56
N LYS A 56 7.15 16.00 -12.28
CA LYS A 56 8.15 16.79 -13.02
C LYS A 56 8.23 16.25 -14.45
N PRO A 57 7.79 16.99 -15.49
CA PRO A 57 8.10 16.61 -16.85
C PRO A 57 9.62 16.64 -16.98
N ASP A 58 10.18 15.52 -17.41
CA ASP A 58 11.55 15.44 -17.89
C ASP A 58 11.64 16.32 -19.16
N ASN A 59 11.83 17.62 -18.95
CA ASN A 59 12.14 18.56 -20.02
C ASN A 59 13.54 19.10 -19.76
N SER A 60 14.52 18.19 -19.82
CA SER A 60 15.94 18.50 -19.96
C SER A 60 16.51 17.81 -21.19
N SER A 61 15.74 17.76 -22.28
CA SER A 61 16.31 17.69 -23.63
C SER A 61 16.46 19.13 -24.14
N SER A 62 17.59 19.42 -24.82
CA SER A 62 18.09 20.74 -25.25
C SER A 62 18.71 21.59 -24.13
N SER A 63 20.00 21.98 -24.13
CA SER A 63 20.93 22.13 -25.24
C SER A 63 22.38 22.09 -24.76
N SER A 64 23.27 21.42 -25.50
CA SER A 64 24.68 21.78 -25.70
C SER A 64 25.19 21.04 -26.94
#